data_AF-A0ABC8UBA5-F1
#
_entry.id   AF-A0ABC8UBA5-F1
#
_cell.length_a   1.000
_cell.length_b   1.000
_cell.length_c   1.000
_cell.angle_alpha   90.00
_cell.angle_beta   90.00
_cell.angle_gamma   90.00
#
_symmetry.space_group_name_H-M   'P 1'
#
loop_
_entity.id
_entity.type
_entity.pdbx_description
1 polymer ?
#
loop_
_entity_poly.entity_id
_entity_poly.type
_entity_poly.pdbx_seq_one_letter_code
_entity_poly.pdbx_strand_id
1 'polypeptide(L)'
;MQVSFIDIDMSFYILTHCKVVYFGSLNGADIDMPEWMFSKMMRSANIRFSDHSMLRIIQILGKLGNWRRVLQVIEWIELRERFKSHKIRFIYTAALDALGKARRPVEALKVFCAMQQHVSSYPDLVAYRCVAVTLGRAGHMKELFDVIDSMRSLPKKKFKTGVLEKWDPRLEPDIVIYNAVSITF
;
A
#
# COMPACT_ATOMS: atom_id res chain seq x y z
N MET A 1 -6.82 -1.68 -37.75
CA MET A 1 -5.86 -0.56 -37.92
C MET A 1 -6.67 0.71 -37.69
N GLN A 2 -6.41 1.61 -36.74
CA GLN A 2 -5.16 1.96 -36.07
C GLN A 2 -5.55 2.74 -34.80
N VAL A 3 -4.82 2.49 -33.70
CA VAL A 3 -4.91 3.22 -32.43
C VAL A 3 -4.18 4.55 -32.57
N SER A 4 -4.73 5.66 -32.09
CA SER A 4 -3.95 6.88 -31.84
C SER A 4 -4.48 7.68 -30.64
N PHE A 5 -3.75 7.52 -29.54
CA PHE A 5 -3.29 8.58 -28.63
C PHE A 5 -4.30 9.67 -28.20
N ILE A 6 -5.07 9.37 -27.16
CA ILE A 6 -5.60 10.40 -26.25
C ILE A 6 -5.39 9.87 -24.83
N ASP A 7 -4.17 9.98 -24.28
CA ASP A 7 -3.91 9.58 -22.89
C ASP A 7 -2.64 10.20 -22.27
N ILE A 8 -2.31 11.46 -22.61
CA ILE A 8 -1.12 12.12 -22.01
C ILE A 8 -1.40 13.47 -21.33
N ASP A 9 -2.49 14.20 -21.62
CA ASP A 9 -2.55 15.63 -21.25
C ASP A 9 -3.51 16.05 -20.12
N MET A 10 -3.82 15.16 -19.17
CA MET A 10 -4.45 15.56 -17.89
C MET A 10 -3.54 15.36 -16.67
N SER A 11 -2.50 14.52 -16.80
CA SER A 11 -1.49 14.36 -15.75
C SER A 11 -0.51 15.53 -15.72
N PHE A 12 -0.23 16.14 -16.88
CA PHE A 12 0.74 17.23 -17.03
C PHE A 12 0.21 18.57 -16.49
N TYR A 13 -1.07 18.91 -16.73
CA TYR A 13 -1.68 20.15 -16.25
C TYR A 13 -1.83 20.23 -14.72
N ILE A 14 -1.98 19.08 -14.05
CA ILE A 14 -2.01 18.99 -12.57
C ILE A 14 -0.59 18.92 -11.99
N LEU A 15 0.46 18.72 -12.80
CA LEU A 15 1.85 18.61 -12.35
C LEU A 15 2.57 19.97 -12.25
N THR A 16 2.24 20.96 -13.08
CA THR A 16 3.11 22.14 -13.26
C THR A 16 2.77 23.35 -12.37
N HIS A 17 1.54 23.56 -11.90
CA HIS A 17 1.20 24.83 -11.22
C HIS A 17 0.95 24.76 -9.70
N CYS A 18 0.73 23.57 -9.11
CA CYS A 18 0.43 23.46 -7.67
C CYS A 18 1.23 22.39 -6.88
N LYS A 19 2.25 21.72 -7.42
CA LYS A 19 2.81 20.51 -6.76
C LYS A 19 4.19 20.60 -6.09
N VAL A 20 5.10 21.50 -6.48
CA VAL A 20 6.48 21.43 -5.94
C VAL A 20 6.57 21.92 -4.49
N VAL A 21 5.89 23.03 -4.15
CA VAL A 21 5.94 23.60 -2.79
C VAL A 21 5.19 22.75 -1.77
N TYR A 22 4.03 22.18 -2.13
CA TYR A 22 3.16 21.47 -1.18
C TYR A 22 3.59 20.02 -0.91
N PHE A 23 4.14 19.30 -1.91
CA PHE A 23 4.71 17.98 -1.64
C PHE A 23 6.02 18.07 -0.86
N GLY A 24 6.79 19.14 -1.02
CA GLY A 24 7.91 19.45 -0.12
C GLY A 24 7.44 19.59 1.34
N SER A 25 6.34 20.31 1.56
CA SER A 25 5.72 20.44 2.89
C SER A 25 5.20 19.10 3.44
N LEU A 26 4.52 18.27 2.63
CA LEU A 26 4.07 16.94 3.05
C LEU A 26 5.22 15.97 3.36
N ASN A 27 6.34 16.10 2.63
CA ASN A 27 7.53 15.27 2.80
C ASN A 27 8.40 15.72 3.98
N GLY A 28 8.48 17.02 4.24
CA GLY A 28 9.29 17.63 5.31
C GLY A 28 8.53 17.96 6.59
N ALA A 29 7.21 17.73 6.63
CA ALA A 29 6.42 17.89 7.85
C ALA A 29 6.85 16.88 8.92
N ASP A 30 6.70 17.30 10.18
CA ASP A 30 6.93 16.44 11.34
C ASP A 30 6.15 15.13 11.20
N ILE A 31 6.79 14.06 11.65
CA ILE A 31 6.25 12.70 11.67
C ILE A 31 5.26 12.60 12.85
N ASP A 32 5.50 13.24 13.98
CA ASP A 32 4.61 13.12 15.15
C ASP A 32 3.41 14.08 15.13
N MET A 33 3.10 14.53 13.93
CA MET A 33 2.03 15.43 13.55
C MET A 33 0.63 14.81 13.74
N PRO A 34 -0.29 15.48 14.46
CA PRO A 34 -1.62 14.94 14.72
C PRO A 34 -2.52 14.86 13.47
N GLU A 35 -3.47 13.93 13.45
CA GLU A 35 -4.36 13.63 12.30
C GLU A 35 -5.10 14.84 11.73
N TRP A 36 -5.55 15.75 12.61
CA TRP A 36 -6.22 16.98 12.19
C TRP A 36 -5.29 17.91 11.41
N MET A 37 -3.99 17.92 11.71
CA MET A 37 -3.01 18.73 11.00
C MET A 37 -2.78 18.19 9.59
N PHE A 38 -2.81 16.88 9.39
CA PHE A 38 -2.77 16.29 8.05
C PHE A 38 -4.00 16.62 7.25
N SER A 39 -5.15 16.53 7.91
CA SER A 39 -6.42 16.93 7.34
C SER A 39 -6.42 18.40 6.91
N LYS A 40 -5.84 19.28 7.74
CA LYS A 40 -5.66 20.70 7.42
C LYS A 40 -4.73 20.90 6.22
N MET A 41 -3.58 20.22 6.18
CA MET A 41 -2.64 20.30 5.06
C MET A 41 -3.30 19.85 3.75
N MET A 42 -3.96 18.70 3.75
CA MET A 42 -4.66 18.15 2.59
C MET A 42 -5.76 19.10 2.08
N ARG A 43 -6.56 19.66 3.01
CA ARG A 43 -7.60 20.66 2.67
C ARG A 43 -6.98 21.96 2.12
N SER A 44 -5.89 22.44 2.73
CA SER A 44 -5.20 23.66 2.27
C SER A 44 -4.59 23.51 0.87
N ALA A 45 -4.17 22.29 0.51
CA ALA A 45 -3.69 21.94 -0.82
C ALA A 45 -4.83 21.58 -1.79
N ASN A 46 -6.10 21.74 -1.38
CA ASN A 46 -7.30 21.37 -2.13
C ASN A 46 -7.31 19.89 -2.59
N ILE A 47 -6.64 19.01 -1.84
CA ILE A 47 -6.57 17.57 -2.13
C ILE A 47 -7.78 16.90 -1.50
N ARG A 48 -8.61 16.27 -2.35
CA ARG A 48 -9.75 15.48 -1.89
C ARG A 48 -9.27 14.15 -1.29
N PHE A 49 -9.89 13.74 -0.19
CA PHE A 49 -9.68 12.42 0.41
C PHE A 49 -10.39 11.36 -0.44
N SER A 50 -9.66 10.79 -1.39
CA SER A 50 -10.13 9.72 -2.28
C SER A 50 -9.04 8.68 -2.48
N ASP A 51 -9.39 7.48 -2.97
CA ASP A 51 -8.42 6.41 -3.24
C ASP A 51 -7.30 6.85 -4.17
N HIS A 52 -7.67 7.58 -5.23
CA HIS A 52 -6.71 8.08 -6.21
C HIS A 52 -5.70 9.04 -5.56
N SER A 53 -6.18 9.97 -4.73
CA SER A 53 -5.30 10.91 -4.02
C SER A 53 -4.37 10.18 -3.05
N MET A 54 -4.90 9.24 -2.25
CA MET A 54 -4.11 8.48 -1.28
C MET A 54 -3.07 7.60 -1.96
N LEU A 55 -3.47 6.85 -2.99
CA LEU A 55 -2.57 6.04 -3.80
C LEU A 55 -1.44 6.90 -4.38
N ARG A 56 -1.77 8.06 -4.94
CA ARG A 56 -0.78 8.95 -5.54
C ARG A 56 0.20 9.52 -4.50
N ILE A 57 -0.29 9.88 -3.31
CA ILE A 57 0.54 10.36 -2.21
C ILE A 57 1.53 9.28 -1.76
N ILE A 58 1.04 8.05 -1.51
CA ILE A 58 1.91 6.92 -1.12
C ILE A 58 2.97 6.64 -2.17
N GLN A 59 2.60 6.61 -3.46
CA GLN A 59 3.55 6.38 -4.55
C GLN A 59 4.63 7.48 -4.61
N ILE A 60 4.26 8.75 -4.40
CA ILE A 60 5.23 9.85 -4.40
C ILE A 60 6.15 9.75 -3.18
N LEU A 61 5.60 9.57 -1.97
CA LEU A 61 6.39 9.42 -0.74
C LEU A 61 7.34 8.22 -0.80
N GLY A 62 6.88 7.10 -1.36
CA GLY A 62 7.69 5.92 -1.60
C GLY A 62 8.86 6.18 -2.55
N LYS A 63 8.63 6.95 -3.64
CA LYS A 63 9.71 7.39 -4.55
C LYS A 63 10.73 8.31 -3.86
N LEU A 64 10.27 9.12 -2.89
CA LEU A 64 11.12 9.98 -2.07
C LEU A 64 11.83 9.23 -0.92
N GLY A 65 11.55 7.93 -0.74
CA GLY A 65 12.10 7.13 0.36
C GLY A 65 11.50 7.47 1.74
N ASN A 66 10.47 8.31 1.81
CA ASN A 66 9.84 8.72 3.07
C ASN A 66 8.81 7.68 3.53
N TRP A 67 9.31 6.50 3.88
CA TRP A 67 8.51 5.36 4.32
C TRP A 67 7.77 5.63 5.64
N ARG A 68 8.32 6.47 6.53
CA ARG A 68 7.66 6.85 7.79
C ARG A 68 6.36 7.60 7.50
N ARG A 69 6.38 8.51 6.53
CA ARG A 69 5.18 9.22 6.10
C ARG A 69 4.19 8.32 5.37
N VAL A 70 4.66 7.31 4.64
CA VAL A 70 3.79 6.27 4.07
C VAL A 70 3.00 5.57 5.17
N LEU A 71 3.64 5.19 6.28
CA LEU A 71 2.97 4.53 7.40
C LEU A 71 1.89 5.41 8.04
N GLN A 72 2.16 6.70 8.22
CA GLN A 72 1.15 7.63 8.75
C GLN A 72 -0.08 7.77 7.87
N VAL A 73 0.12 7.77 6.55
CA VAL A 73 -1.01 7.81 5.61
C VAL A 73 -1.83 6.53 5.76
N ILE A 74 -1.20 5.37 5.96
CA ILE A 74 -1.91 4.12 6.26
C ILE A 74 -2.65 4.19 7.60
N GLU A 75 -2.00 4.65 8.67
CA GLU A 75 -2.63 4.82 9.99
C GLU A 75 -3.86 5.73 9.93
N TRP A 76 -3.79 6.86 9.20
CA TRP A 76 -4.97 7.73 9.03
C TRP A 76 -6.08 7.08 8.21
N ILE A 77 -5.75 6.23 7.24
CA ILE A 77 -6.75 5.47 6.49
C ILE A 77 -7.44 4.47 7.42
N GLU A 78 -6.68 3.80 8.29
CA GLU A 78 -7.21 2.84 9.27
C GLU A 78 -8.09 3.49 10.34
N LEU A 79 -7.70 4.67 10.84
CA LEU A 79 -8.47 5.42 11.85
C LEU A 79 -9.77 6.02 11.30
N ARG A 80 -9.92 6.15 9.97
CA ARG A 80 -11.09 6.77 9.36
C ARG A 80 -12.18 5.76 9.05
N GLU A 81 -13.17 5.69 9.93
CA GLU A 81 -14.41 4.93 9.71
C GLU A 81 -15.15 5.27 8.40
N ARG A 82 -14.97 6.51 7.89
CA ARG A 82 -15.58 7.02 6.66
C ARG A 82 -14.81 6.63 5.39
N PHE A 83 -13.55 6.20 5.49
CA PHE A 83 -12.76 5.79 4.33
C PHE A 83 -13.09 4.33 3.94
N LYS A 84 -14.33 4.13 3.48
CA LYS A 84 -14.79 2.82 3.00
C LYS A 84 -14.63 2.78 1.49
N SER A 85 -13.53 2.19 1.02
CA SER A 85 -13.32 1.95 -0.39
C SER A 85 -13.07 0.47 -0.72
N HIS A 86 -13.63 0.05 -1.85
CA HIS A 86 -13.37 -1.24 -2.48
C HIS A 86 -12.00 -1.30 -3.18
N LYS A 87 -11.33 -0.16 -3.38
CA LYS A 87 -10.01 -0.06 -4.02
C LYS A 87 -8.87 0.12 -3.02
N ILE A 88 -9.16 0.03 -1.72
CA ILE A 88 -8.19 0.25 -0.66
C ILE A 88 -6.99 -0.71 -0.74
N ARG A 89 -7.18 -1.93 -1.26
CA ARG A 89 -6.10 -2.90 -1.54
C ARG A 89 -4.93 -2.29 -2.30
N PHE A 90 -5.18 -1.51 -3.36
CA PHE A 90 -4.12 -0.91 -4.17
C PHE A 90 -3.27 0.09 -3.39
N ILE A 91 -3.87 0.79 -2.43
CA ILE A 91 -3.18 1.75 -1.56
C ILE A 91 -2.21 0.99 -0.63
N TYR A 92 -2.67 -0.09 -0.01
CA TYR A 92 -1.83 -0.94 0.81
C TYR A 92 -0.71 -1.62 0.00
N THR A 93 -1.01 -2.15 -1.19
CA THR A 93 0.03 -2.75 -2.06
C THR A 93 1.09 -1.71 -2.44
N ALA A 94 0.71 -0.47 -2.73
CA ALA A 94 1.67 0.61 -2.98
C ALA A 94 2.51 0.97 -1.73
N ALA A 95 1.92 0.88 -0.53
CA ALA A 95 2.66 1.05 0.72
C ALA A 95 3.68 -0.08 0.94
N LEU A 96 3.30 -1.33 0.68
CA LEU A 96 4.23 -2.48 0.73
C LEU A 96 5.39 -2.32 -0.24
N ASP A 97 5.14 -1.89 -1.48
CA ASP A 97 6.19 -1.60 -2.46
C ASP A 97 7.13 -0.48 -1.97
N ALA A 98 6.58 0.60 -1.41
CA ALA A 98 7.37 1.69 -0.83
C ALA A 98 8.25 1.22 0.35
N LEU A 99 7.69 0.41 1.26
CA LEU A 99 8.41 -0.15 2.41
C LEU A 99 9.48 -1.14 1.98
N GLY A 100 9.21 -1.95 0.94
CA GLY A 100 10.16 -2.88 0.35
C GLY A 100 11.35 -2.16 -0.27
N LYS A 101 11.12 -1.08 -1.02
CA LYS A 101 12.17 -0.19 -1.55
C LYS A 101 13.01 0.45 -0.44
N ALA A 102 12.38 0.79 0.68
CA ALA A 102 13.04 1.36 1.85
C ALA A 102 13.70 0.31 2.77
N ARG A 103 13.65 -0.98 2.43
CA ARG A 103 14.16 -2.11 3.25
C ARG A 103 13.61 -2.11 4.68
N ARG A 104 12.28 -1.97 4.81
CA ARG A 104 11.55 -1.95 6.08
C ARG A 104 10.68 -3.21 6.25
N PRO A 105 11.29 -4.39 6.53
CA PRO A 105 10.59 -5.67 6.58
C PRO A 105 9.57 -5.76 7.71
N VAL A 106 9.89 -5.23 8.90
CA VAL A 106 9.01 -5.29 10.07
C VAL A 106 7.75 -4.47 9.84
N GLU A 107 7.89 -3.26 9.29
CA GLU A 107 6.79 -2.38 8.98
C GLU A 107 5.96 -2.88 7.80
N ALA A 108 6.60 -3.43 6.77
CA ALA A 108 5.90 -4.09 5.66
C ALA A 108 5.03 -5.25 6.16
N LEU A 109 5.55 -6.07 7.07
CA LEU A 109 4.79 -7.17 7.64
C LEU A 109 3.58 -6.69 8.46
N LYS A 110 3.73 -5.61 9.26
CA LYS A 110 2.60 -5.01 9.99
C LYS A 110 1.49 -4.55 9.05
N VAL A 111 1.84 -3.82 8.00
CA VAL A 111 0.88 -3.36 6.97
C VAL A 111 0.21 -4.54 6.28
N PHE A 112 0.95 -5.59 5.96
CA PHE A 112 0.41 -6.82 5.37
C PHE A 112 -0.57 -7.54 6.32
N CYS A 113 -0.25 -7.64 7.61
CA CYS A 113 -1.16 -8.21 8.60
C CYS A 113 -2.45 -7.39 8.76
N ALA A 114 -2.37 -6.06 8.65
CA ALA A 114 -3.54 -5.18 8.65
C ALA A 114 -4.43 -5.42 7.40
N MET A 115 -3.83 -5.62 6.22
CA MET A 115 -4.58 -5.99 5.00
C MET A 115 -5.42 -7.24 5.19
N GLN A 116 -4.90 -8.26 5.90
CA GLN A 116 -5.59 -9.51 6.17
C GLN A 116 -6.79 -9.37 7.13
N GLN A 117 -6.99 -8.20 7.77
CA GLN A 117 -8.09 -7.97 8.71
C GLN A 117 -9.43 -7.61 8.06
N HIS A 118 -9.44 -7.32 6.75
CA HIS A 118 -10.64 -6.91 6.01
C HIS A 118 -10.67 -7.50 4.59
N VAL A 119 -11.86 -7.89 4.11
CA VAL A 119 -12.06 -8.45 2.76
C VAL A 119 -11.69 -7.44 1.66
N SER A 120 -12.02 -6.16 1.84
CA SER A 120 -11.75 -5.10 0.85
C SER A 120 -10.27 -4.81 0.65
N SER A 121 -9.44 -5.05 1.66
CA SER A 121 -7.99 -4.87 1.62
C SER A 121 -7.22 -6.16 1.42
N TYR A 122 -7.89 -7.33 1.38
CA TYR A 122 -7.19 -8.61 1.46
C TYR A 122 -6.10 -8.74 0.40
N PRO A 123 -4.89 -9.22 0.75
CA PRO A 123 -3.75 -9.27 -0.17
C PRO A 123 -4.03 -10.06 -1.44
N ASP A 124 -3.63 -9.50 -2.57
CA ASP A 124 -3.53 -10.21 -3.84
C ASP A 124 -2.09 -10.69 -4.08
N LEU A 125 -1.87 -11.38 -5.20
CA LEU A 125 -0.55 -11.92 -5.55
C LEU A 125 0.53 -10.83 -5.59
N VAL A 126 0.19 -9.60 -6.00
CA VAL A 126 1.16 -8.49 -6.06
C VAL A 126 1.57 -8.07 -4.65
N ALA A 127 0.62 -7.96 -3.72
CA ALA A 127 0.91 -7.69 -2.32
C ALA A 127 1.79 -8.78 -1.69
N TYR A 128 1.47 -10.06 -1.94
CA TYR A 128 2.27 -11.20 -1.50
C TYR A 128 3.71 -11.15 -2.03
N ARG A 129 3.91 -10.89 -3.33
CA ARG A 129 5.23 -10.69 -3.92
C ARG A 129 6.01 -9.57 -3.24
N CYS A 130 5.37 -8.43 -2.99
CA CYS A 130 6.03 -7.27 -2.38
C CYS A 130 6.57 -7.59 -0.98
N VAL A 131 5.73 -8.17 -0.10
CA VAL A 131 6.15 -8.51 1.25
C VAL A 131 7.16 -9.67 1.25
N ALA A 132 6.97 -10.69 0.41
CA ALA A 132 7.87 -11.84 0.33
C ALA A 132 9.30 -11.42 -0.09
N VAL A 133 9.41 -10.63 -1.16
CA VAL A 133 10.71 -10.10 -1.63
C VAL A 133 11.35 -9.22 -0.56
N THR A 134 10.55 -8.43 0.16
CA THR A 134 11.06 -7.57 1.24
C THR A 134 11.64 -8.39 2.39
N LEU A 135 10.93 -9.43 2.84
CA LEU A 135 11.36 -10.31 3.92
C LEU A 135 12.58 -11.13 3.51
N GLY A 136 12.57 -11.74 2.33
CA GLY A 136 13.68 -12.54 1.80
C GLY A 136 14.98 -11.72 1.68
N ARG A 137 14.90 -10.51 1.11
CA ARG A 137 16.06 -9.59 1.02
C ARG A 137 16.63 -9.16 2.37
N ALA A 138 15.83 -9.22 3.42
CA ALA A 138 16.24 -8.84 4.77
C ALA A 138 16.55 -10.05 5.65
N GLY A 139 16.48 -11.27 5.12
CA GLY A 139 16.79 -12.51 5.85
C GLY A 139 15.73 -12.92 6.89
N HIS A 140 14.53 -12.35 6.85
CA HIS A 140 13.41 -12.71 7.72
C HIS A 140 12.72 -13.99 7.23
N MET A 141 13.47 -15.10 7.26
CA MET A 141 13.05 -16.37 6.65
C MET A 141 11.83 -16.97 7.33
N LYS A 142 11.75 -16.87 8.66
CA LYS A 142 10.61 -17.41 9.43
C LYS A 142 9.31 -16.72 9.00
N GLU A 143 9.31 -15.39 9.00
CA GLU A 143 8.15 -14.58 8.61
C GLU A 143 7.83 -14.75 7.12
N LEU A 144 8.84 -14.95 6.26
CA LEU A 144 8.63 -15.26 4.85
C LEU A 144 7.87 -16.58 4.67
N PHE A 145 8.26 -17.65 5.38
CA PHE A 145 7.53 -18.91 5.33
C PHE A 145 6.10 -18.77 5.86
N ASP A 146 5.90 -18.04 6.97
CA ASP A 146 4.56 -17.75 7.49
C ASP A 146 3.67 -17.04 6.46
N VAL A 147 4.24 -16.09 5.68
CA VAL A 147 3.54 -15.42 4.59
C VAL A 147 3.17 -16.39 3.47
N ILE A 148 4.10 -17.24 3.04
CA ILE A 148 3.87 -18.24 1.97
C ILE A 148 2.77 -19.22 2.38
N ASP A 149 2.83 -19.74 3.61
CA ASP A 149 1.82 -20.66 4.14
C ASP A 149 0.45 -19.98 4.22
N SER A 150 0.43 -18.68 4.52
CA SER A 150 -0.83 -17.93 4.60
C SER A 150 -1.55 -17.82 3.25
N MET A 151 -0.85 -17.92 2.11
CA MET A 151 -1.46 -17.86 0.76
C MET A 151 -2.43 -19.00 0.50
N ARG A 152 -2.12 -20.21 0.98
CA ARG A 152 -2.95 -21.40 0.79
C ARG A 152 -3.95 -21.61 1.94
N SER A 153 -3.77 -20.90 3.04
CA SER A 153 -4.65 -20.95 4.20
C SER A 153 -5.90 -20.11 4.01
N LEU A 154 -7.01 -20.52 4.65
CA LEU A 154 -8.16 -19.64 4.79
C LEU A 154 -7.82 -18.48 5.74
N PRO A 155 -8.45 -17.31 5.58
CA PRO A 155 -8.25 -16.18 6.48
C PRO A 155 -8.48 -16.61 7.93
N LYS A 156 -7.53 -16.30 8.81
CA LYS A 156 -7.63 -16.61 10.24
C LYS A 156 -8.88 -15.98 10.88
N LYS A 157 -9.32 -14.83 10.35
CA LYS A 157 -10.51 -14.10 10.79
C LYS A 157 -11.70 -14.51 9.93
N LYS A 158 -12.79 -14.94 10.59
CA LYS A 158 -14.08 -15.13 9.92
C LYS A 158 -14.69 -13.77 9.58
N PHE A 159 -14.81 -13.47 8.29
CA PHE A 159 -15.51 -12.27 7.84
C PHE A 159 -17.01 -12.53 7.84
N LYS A 160 -17.81 -11.59 8.36
CA LYS A 160 -19.27 -11.58 8.13
C LYS A 160 -19.51 -11.14 6.69
N THR A 161 -19.31 -12.05 5.74
CA THR A 161 -19.72 -11.86 4.36
C THR A 161 -21.25 -12.03 4.32
N GLY A 162 -21.98 -10.98 3.93
CA GLY A 162 -23.33 -11.15 3.37
C GLY A 162 -23.24 -11.86 2.02
N VAL A 163 -23.93 -11.36 0.98
CA VAL A 163 -24.01 -11.85 -0.43
C VAL A 163 -22.70 -12.37 -1.09
N LEU A 164 -21.52 -12.17 -0.48
CA LEU A 164 -20.24 -12.82 -0.80
C LEU A 164 -20.10 -14.22 -0.14
N GLU A 165 -21.10 -15.10 -0.24
CA GLU A 165 -21.06 -16.45 0.37
C GLU A 165 -19.96 -17.37 -0.22
N LYS A 166 -19.28 -16.96 -1.29
CA LYS A 166 -18.27 -17.77 -1.97
C LYS A 166 -17.03 -16.98 -2.38
N TRP A 167 -16.48 -16.16 -1.48
CA TRP A 167 -15.16 -15.55 -1.68
C TRP A 167 -14.07 -16.46 -1.14
N ASP A 168 -13.24 -17.01 -2.03
CA ASP A 168 -12.06 -17.82 -1.71
C ASP A 168 -10.80 -17.01 -2.01
N PRO A 169 -10.01 -16.63 -1.00
CA PRO A 169 -8.81 -15.81 -1.18
C PRO A 169 -7.53 -16.60 -1.37
N ARG A 170 -7.60 -17.94 -1.43
CA ARG A 170 -6.40 -18.76 -1.53
C ARG A 170 -5.70 -18.53 -2.86
N LEU A 171 -4.38 -18.44 -2.81
CA LEU A 171 -3.50 -18.22 -3.96
C LEU A 171 -2.36 -19.23 -3.91
N GLU A 172 -1.87 -19.61 -5.08
CA GLU A 172 -0.64 -20.37 -5.19
C GLU A 172 0.57 -19.43 -5.26
N PRO A 173 1.64 -19.67 -4.47
CA PRO A 173 2.90 -18.98 -4.63
C PRO A 173 3.46 -19.19 -6.03
N ASP A 174 3.99 -18.12 -6.62
CA ASP A 174 4.64 -18.19 -7.93
C ASP A 174 6.17 -18.17 -7.83
N ILE A 175 6.82 -18.20 -9.00
CA ILE A 175 8.28 -18.21 -9.10
C ILE A 175 8.94 -17.01 -8.40
N VAL A 176 8.30 -15.84 -8.36
CA VAL A 176 8.88 -14.66 -7.70
C VAL A 176 8.91 -14.86 -6.18
N ILE A 177 7.85 -15.44 -5.63
CA ILE A 177 7.74 -15.73 -4.20
C ILE A 177 8.70 -16.85 -3.80
N TYR A 178 8.82 -17.92 -4.59
CA TYR A 178 9.81 -18.97 -4.34
C TYR A 178 11.24 -18.45 -4.45
N ASN A 179 11.53 -17.60 -5.45
CA ASN A 179 12.85 -17.00 -5.59
C ASN A 179 13.19 -16.11 -4.39
N ALA A 180 12.22 -15.48 -3.73
CA ALA A 180 12.46 -14.68 -2.54
C ALA A 180 13.12 -15.47 -1.39
N VAL A 181 12.85 -16.77 -1.30
CA VAL A 181 13.49 -17.70 -0.33
C VAL A 181 14.97 -17.91 -0.67
N SER A 182 15.33 -17.83 -1.95
CA SER A 182 16.67 -18.10 -2.47
C SER A 182 17.56 -16.86 -2.56
N ILE A 183 17.05 -15.65 -2.30
CA ILE A 183 17.81 -14.38 -2.38
C ILE A 183 18.96 -14.32 -1.35
N THR A 184 18.94 -15.18 -0.35
CA THR A 184 19.86 -15.17 0.80
C THR A 184 21.11 -16.05 0.65
N PHE A 185 21.39 -16.63 -0.52
CA PHE A 185 22.54 -17.51 -0.76
C PHE A 185 23.37 -17.07 -1.97
#